data_AF-A9EVS0-F1
#
_entry.id   AF-A9EVS0-F1
#
_cell.length_a   1.000
_cell.length_b   1.000
_cell.length_c   1.000
_cell.angle_alpha   90.00
_cell.angle_beta   90.00
_cell.angle_gamma   90.00
#
_symmetry.space_group_name_H-M   'P 1'
#
loop_
_entity.id
_entity.type
_entity.pdbx_description
1 polymer ?
#
loop_
_entity_poly.entity_id
_entity_poly.type
_entity_poly.pdbx_seq_one_letter_code
_entity_poly.pdbx_strand_id
1 'polypeptide(L)'
;MDVISFCPLRVSSILWQPRPGAHALTVACKATYELRPGTSALAAEQEPPWEEDVYSDDDRSRLCAASDLAPFKRKADVLVVGHVYAPRRPSARVPVARIVVGRLEKAVEVRAERVPAGLLGLGPIAPERIARTAMLGRHAATWDHRAWNTRPLPEDIDGAFFNAASADQQLPDLAGDEPIVLELLHPSHTRLATRLSCVVPRALVQRANTAPQESRLRCDTLTIDADRGLAMLVWRGVVVLAHPSEDGRVVVTAAIDDESARATPSLIAPARTCRVGDLGAEGGEADASGDLSEQSSEEVATTTIPLHTQRGANPVLPFVPGSFDDASVGSDNEPHAPRASWPADSEEDAGTGTTFLPYADVQPTLEPVMPFRQESPRATEAPAPLPDRHERSALEPIAHAQLDVPPPAMVLDVPPPAMVEEIRPTEARVVEEPPMIGPLAGVAAAVPASEPGVVVAERPTFDVPATEPEPAEVELSIGQCAAIAAEIAEGRAERARVLEAHELGERTWRENERRWQVAIAEEAGTGKQALRRAYDAAYVARIEAFRGPITMEEYMRIVVGLERGRAEAALDALRIQRPALMPIVRWWTKRVAEDTKMADKAPDALRGARKG
;
A
#
# COMPACT_ATOMS: atom_id res chain seq x y z
N MET A 1 12.28 2.02 -19.80
CA MET A 1 13.22 1.54 -18.76
C MET A 1 12.55 0.52 -17.85
N ASP A 2 13.24 -0.57 -17.56
CA ASP A 2 12.76 -1.60 -16.62
C ASP A 2 13.39 -1.42 -15.23
N VAL A 3 12.69 -1.83 -14.17
CA VAL A 3 13.20 -1.80 -12.79
C VAL A 3 13.37 -3.22 -12.28
N ILE A 4 14.57 -3.55 -11.79
CA ILE A 4 14.94 -4.89 -11.38
C ILE A 4 15.57 -4.84 -9.99
N SER A 5 15.15 -5.74 -9.09
CA SER A 5 15.77 -5.90 -7.78
C SER A 5 16.80 -7.04 -7.81
N PHE A 6 17.99 -6.79 -7.26
CA PHE A 6 19.06 -7.76 -7.02
C PHE A 6 19.31 -7.97 -5.52
N CYS A 7 18.31 -7.68 -4.70
CA CYS A 7 18.32 -7.90 -3.27
C CYS A 7 16.95 -8.47 -2.83
N PRO A 8 16.77 -8.88 -1.57
CA PRO A 8 15.50 -9.43 -1.10
C PRO A 8 14.31 -8.46 -1.25
N LEU A 9 14.58 -7.15 -1.31
CA LEU A 9 13.56 -6.11 -1.36
C LEU A 9 12.76 -6.13 -2.66
N ARG A 10 11.48 -5.79 -2.58
CA ARG A 10 10.61 -5.72 -3.75
C ARG A 10 10.61 -4.33 -4.36
N VAL A 11 10.43 -4.26 -5.67
CA VAL A 11 10.45 -3.00 -6.42
C VAL A 11 9.28 -2.91 -7.38
N SER A 12 8.82 -1.69 -7.63
CA SER A 12 7.87 -1.35 -8.69
C SER A 12 8.15 0.07 -9.17
N SER A 13 7.53 0.48 -10.27
CA SER A 13 7.76 1.80 -10.85
C SER A 13 6.56 2.30 -11.63
N ILE A 14 6.42 3.62 -11.72
CA ILE A 14 5.40 4.26 -12.54
C ILE A 14 5.99 5.40 -13.38
N LEU A 15 5.62 5.44 -14.65
CA LEU A 15 5.95 6.51 -15.57
C LEU A 15 4.91 7.63 -15.44
N TRP A 16 5.36 8.88 -15.37
CA TRP A 16 4.51 10.07 -15.29
C TRP A 16 5.17 11.30 -15.93
N GLN A 17 4.42 12.40 -15.98
CA GLN A 17 4.87 13.67 -16.58
C GLN A 17 4.91 14.79 -15.52
N PRO A 18 6.09 15.28 -15.12
CA PRO A 18 6.19 16.39 -14.16
C PRO A 18 5.65 17.72 -14.68
N ARG A 19 5.77 17.92 -15.99
CA ARG A 19 5.25 19.06 -16.74
C ARG A 19 5.05 18.61 -18.20
N PRO A 20 4.31 19.36 -19.02
CA PRO A 20 4.07 18.97 -20.41
C PRO A 20 5.37 18.67 -21.17
N GLY A 21 5.47 17.47 -21.74
CA GLY A 21 6.63 17.03 -22.53
C GLY A 21 7.87 16.60 -21.73
N ALA A 22 7.82 16.63 -20.40
CA ALA A 22 8.87 16.06 -19.55
C ALA A 22 8.42 14.69 -19.01
N HIS A 23 9.34 13.73 -18.94
CA HIS A 23 9.05 12.37 -18.50
C HIS A 23 9.88 12.00 -17.28
N ALA A 24 9.26 11.31 -16.33
CA ALA A 24 9.90 10.83 -15.12
C ALA A 24 9.40 9.43 -14.77
N LEU A 25 10.32 8.60 -14.28
CA LEU A 25 10.02 7.28 -13.73
C LEU A 25 10.20 7.35 -12.21
N THR A 26 9.12 7.16 -11.47
CA THR A 26 9.20 6.95 -10.03
C THR A 26 9.52 5.49 -9.76
N VAL A 27 10.54 5.25 -8.94
CA VAL A 27 10.96 3.92 -8.51
C VAL A 27 10.66 3.79 -7.03
N ALA A 28 9.88 2.77 -6.66
CA ALA A 28 9.57 2.42 -5.28
C ALA A 28 10.27 1.11 -4.92
N CYS A 29 11.01 1.11 -3.81
CA CYS A 29 11.60 -0.08 -3.21
C CYS A 29 10.96 -0.28 -1.84
N LYS A 30 10.44 -1.48 -1.58
CA LYS A 30 9.73 -1.83 -0.34
C LYS A 30 10.45 -2.96 0.40
N ALA A 31 10.60 -2.76 1.71
CA ALA A 31 11.09 -3.77 2.64
C ALA A 31 10.00 -4.11 3.65
N THR A 32 9.81 -5.39 3.94
CA THR A 32 8.88 -5.90 4.96
C THR A 32 9.67 -6.46 6.13
N TYR A 33 9.25 -6.16 7.36
CA TYR A 33 9.87 -6.56 8.62
C TYR A 33 8.86 -7.29 9.49
N GLU A 34 9.33 -8.29 10.25
CA GLU A 34 8.55 -8.93 11.30
C GLU A 34 8.77 -8.20 12.62
N LEU A 35 7.71 -7.59 13.15
CA LEU A 35 7.75 -6.81 14.37
C LEU A 35 7.98 -7.70 15.59
N ARG A 36 9.08 -7.45 16.30
CA ARG A 36 9.45 -8.16 17.54
C ARG A 36 10.19 -7.25 18.52
N PRO A 37 10.21 -7.57 19.82
CA PRO A 37 10.91 -6.74 20.80
C PRO A 37 12.41 -6.60 20.47
N GLY A 38 12.97 -5.41 20.70
CA GLY A 38 14.39 -5.13 20.43
C GLY A 38 14.63 -4.72 18.98
N THR A 39 15.10 -5.65 18.15
CA THR A 39 15.39 -5.38 16.72
C THR A 39 14.52 -6.28 15.84
N SER A 40 13.73 -5.67 14.96
CA SER A 40 12.89 -6.34 13.97
C SER A 40 13.68 -6.53 12.68
N ALA A 41 13.88 -7.79 12.26
CA ALA A 41 14.58 -8.11 11.01
C ALA A 41 13.61 -8.13 9.83
N LEU A 42 14.19 -8.16 8.62
CA LEU A 42 13.43 -8.41 7.40
C LEU A 42 12.64 -9.72 7.52
N ALA A 43 11.39 -9.68 7.10
CA ALA A 43 10.52 -10.84 6.99
C ALA A 43 11.08 -11.81 5.93
N ALA A 44 10.90 -13.12 6.16
CA ALA A 44 11.31 -14.12 5.18
C ALA A 44 10.54 -13.96 3.85
N GLU A 45 9.28 -13.56 3.94
CA GLU A 45 8.43 -13.22 2.79
C GLU A 45 8.28 -11.69 2.68
N GLN A 46 8.66 -11.15 1.52
CA GLN A 46 8.62 -9.71 1.25
C GLN A 46 7.36 -9.35 0.46
N GLU A 47 6.64 -8.32 0.91
CA GLU A 47 5.47 -7.82 0.19
C GLU A 47 5.88 -6.94 -0.99
N PRO A 48 5.23 -7.07 -2.17
CA PRO A 48 5.44 -6.13 -3.25
C PRO A 48 4.94 -4.73 -2.87
N PRO A 49 5.46 -3.67 -3.51
CA PRO A 49 4.84 -2.35 -3.45
C PRO A 49 3.38 -2.41 -3.90
N TRP A 50 2.51 -1.68 -3.23
CA TRP A 50 1.13 -1.51 -3.65
C TRP A 50 1.08 -0.58 -4.86
N GLU A 51 0.73 -1.11 -6.03
CA GLU A 51 0.68 -0.28 -7.25
C GLU A 51 -0.54 0.64 -7.26
N GLU A 52 -1.63 0.20 -6.64
CA GLU A 52 -2.90 0.91 -6.54
C GLU A 52 -3.37 1.02 -5.08
N ASP A 53 -4.29 1.94 -4.84
CA ASP A 53 -4.99 2.07 -3.56
C ASP A 53 -5.90 0.86 -3.30
N VAL A 54 -5.77 0.25 -2.13
CA VAL A 54 -6.57 -0.91 -1.70
C VAL A 54 -7.63 -0.47 -0.70
N TYR A 55 -8.90 -0.78 -0.96
CA TYR A 55 -10.05 -0.42 -0.12
C TYR A 55 -10.63 -1.65 0.59
N SER A 56 -11.27 -1.49 1.76
CA SER A 56 -11.84 -2.63 2.51
C SER A 56 -13.09 -3.23 1.87
N ASP A 57 -13.88 -2.41 1.17
CA ASP A 57 -15.20 -2.75 0.65
C ASP A 57 -15.43 -2.10 -0.72
N ASP A 58 -16.40 -2.61 -1.48
CA ASP A 58 -16.78 -2.11 -2.82
C ASP A 58 -17.20 -0.63 -2.81
N ASP A 59 -17.76 -0.14 -1.69
CA ASP A 59 -18.19 1.25 -1.52
C ASP A 59 -17.03 2.23 -1.28
N ARG A 60 -15.77 1.74 -1.26
CA ARG A 60 -14.55 2.54 -1.10
C ARG A 60 -14.57 3.45 0.13
N SER A 61 -15.33 3.05 1.14
CA SER A 61 -15.55 3.81 2.37
C SER A 61 -14.27 3.95 3.20
N ARG A 62 -13.32 3.02 3.02
CA ARG A 62 -12.09 2.94 3.80
C ARG A 62 -10.91 2.49 2.92
N LEU A 63 -9.86 3.31 2.91
CA LEU A 63 -8.56 2.98 2.36
C LEU A 63 -7.79 2.12 3.36
N CYS A 64 -7.40 0.92 2.94
CA CYS A 64 -6.60 -0.03 3.72
C CYS A 64 -5.11 0.13 3.44
N ALA A 65 -4.73 0.32 2.19
CA ALA A 65 -3.35 0.62 1.79
C ALA A 65 -3.36 1.69 0.70
N ALA A 66 -2.55 2.73 0.88
CA ALA A 66 -2.30 3.71 -0.18
C ALA A 66 -1.29 3.14 -1.19
N SER A 67 -1.39 3.55 -2.45
CA SER A 67 -0.39 3.23 -3.47
C SER A 67 1.02 3.71 -3.05
N ASP A 68 2.00 2.83 -3.24
CA ASP A 68 3.42 3.10 -3.07
C ASP A 68 4.02 3.79 -4.31
N LEU A 69 3.23 4.07 -5.35
CA LEU A 69 3.68 4.65 -6.61
C LEU A 69 3.37 6.14 -6.75
N ALA A 70 3.04 6.86 -5.66
CA ALA A 70 2.98 8.33 -5.70
C ALA A 70 4.23 8.94 -6.34
N PRO A 71 4.15 10.03 -7.14
CA PRO A 71 5.30 10.56 -7.88
C PRO A 71 6.43 10.97 -6.95
N PHE A 72 6.07 11.64 -5.86
CA PHE A 72 6.92 12.04 -4.76
C PHE A 72 6.05 12.26 -3.50
N LYS A 73 6.67 12.28 -2.32
CA LYS A 73 6.02 12.73 -1.08
C LYS A 73 6.83 13.85 -0.44
N ARG A 74 6.15 14.93 -0.02
CA ARG A 74 6.83 16.09 0.57
C ARG A 74 7.41 15.72 1.95
N LYS A 75 6.64 14.99 2.74
CA LYS A 75 7.03 14.47 4.05
C LYS A 75 7.01 12.94 4.05
N ALA A 76 7.62 12.33 5.05
CA ALA A 76 7.51 10.90 5.27
C ALA A 76 6.20 10.59 6.01
N ASP A 77 5.44 9.61 5.52
CA ASP A 77 4.19 9.15 6.15
C ASP A 77 4.46 8.06 7.20
N VAL A 78 3.80 8.15 8.36
CA VAL A 78 3.72 7.06 9.35
C VAL A 78 2.28 6.59 9.45
N LEU A 79 2.01 5.38 8.97
CA LEU A 79 0.67 4.79 8.88
C LEU A 79 0.55 3.58 9.80
N VAL A 80 -0.59 3.42 10.46
CA VAL A 80 -0.91 2.22 11.24
C VAL A 80 -2.28 1.69 10.82
N VAL A 81 -2.31 0.40 10.49
CA VAL A 81 -3.54 -0.34 10.20
C VAL A 81 -3.66 -1.52 11.16
N GLY A 82 -4.90 -1.89 11.49
CA GLY A 82 -5.21 -2.98 12.41
C GLY A 82 -6.08 -2.52 13.58
N HIS A 83 -6.03 -3.28 14.67
CA HIS A 83 -6.89 -3.12 15.83
C HIS A 83 -6.14 -2.66 17.08
N VAL A 84 -6.92 -2.08 18.00
CA VAL A 84 -6.45 -1.79 19.36
C VAL A 84 -6.82 -2.95 20.27
N TYR A 85 -5.85 -3.44 21.02
CA TYR A 85 -5.99 -4.59 21.90
C TYR A 85 -6.11 -4.12 23.35
N ALA A 86 -7.28 -4.34 23.95
CA ALA A 86 -7.50 -4.01 25.35
C ALA A 86 -6.52 -4.75 26.27
N PRO A 87 -6.05 -4.12 27.36
CA PRO A 87 -5.17 -4.78 28.32
C PRO A 87 -5.87 -5.99 28.96
N ARG A 88 -5.09 -7.05 29.26
CA ARG A 88 -5.59 -8.33 29.82
C ARG A 88 -6.37 -8.21 31.13
N ARG A 89 -6.24 -7.08 31.84
CA ARG A 89 -7.07 -6.74 33.01
C ARG A 89 -7.85 -5.47 32.68
N PRO A 90 -9.19 -5.50 32.78
CA PRO A 90 -10.00 -4.30 32.63
C PRO A 90 -9.51 -3.23 33.60
N SER A 91 -9.08 -2.10 33.07
CA SER A 91 -8.81 -0.90 33.86
C SER A 91 -10.11 -0.11 33.96
N ALA A 92 -10.33 0.60 35.07
CA ALA A 92 -11.42 1.58 35.18
C ALA A 92 -11.23 2.79 34.23
N ARG A 93 -10.12 2.84 33.49
CA ARG A 93 -9.77 3.91 32.55
C ARG A 93 -9.97 3.47 31.10
N VAL A 94 -10.41 4.40 30.26
CA VAL A 94 -10.49 4.25 28.80
C VAL A 94 -9.12 3.85 28.25
N PRO A 95 -8.99 2.77 27.45
CA PRO A 95 -7.71 2.38 26.88
C PRO A 95 -7.21 3.43 25.88
N VAL A 96 -5.91 3.71 25.94
CA VAL A 96 -5.22 4.67 25.06
C VAL A 96 -4.22 3.90 24.21
N ALA A 97 -4.48 3.81 22.91
CA ALA A 97 -3.51 3.28 21.96
C ALA A 97 -2.46 4.36 21.67
N ARG A 98 -1.18 3.99 21.62
CA ARG A 98 -0.09 4.93 21.36
C ARG A 98 0.90 4.36 20.37
N ILE A 99 1.29 5.20 19.41
CA ILE A 99 2.42 4.97 18.53
C ILE A 99 3.48 6.05 18.76
N VAL A 100 4.73 5.61 18.89
CA VAL A 100 5.93 6.47 18.85
C VAL A 100 6.82 5.98 17.72
N VAL A 101 7.28 6.89 16.86
CA VAL A 101 8.27 6.63 15.81
C VAL A 101 9.29 7.77 15.82
N GLY A 102 10.48 7.52 16.36
CA GLY A 102 11.48 8.56 16.55
C GLY A 102 10.95 9.70 17.43
N ARG A 103 10.75 10.88 16.82
CA ARG A 103 10.20 12.08 17.49
C ARG A 103 8.68 12.22 17.36
N LEU A 104 8.06 11.36 16.55
CA LEU A 104 6.62 11.36 16.36
C LEU A 104 5.96 10.59 17.50
N GLU A 105 4.93 11.18 18.11
CA GLU A 105 4.08 10.49 19.08
C GLU A 105 2.62 10.82 18.76
N LYS A 106 1.79 9.78 18.67
CA LYS A 106 0.34 9.92 18.54
C LYS A 106 -0.36 8.94 19.45
N ALA A 107 -1.35 9.45 20.17
CA ALA A 107 -2.17 8.68 21.09
C ALA A 107 -3.65 8.85 20.77
N VAL A 108 -4.41 7.76 20.85
CA VAL A 108 -5.84 7.73 20.54
C VAL A 108 -6.58 7.05 21.68
N GLU A 109 -7.55 7.76 22.27
CA GLU A 109 -8.48 7.17 23.25
C GLU A 109 -9.50 6.29 22.53
N VAL A 110 -9.63 5.03 22.96
CA VAL A 110 -10.59 4.09 22.38
C VAL A 110 -11.81 3.97 23.27
N ARG A 111 -12.88 4.66 22.91
CA ARG A 111 -14.15 4.73 23.67
C ARG A 111 -15.25 3.79 23.15
N ALA A 112 -15.04 3.16 22.00
CA ALA A 112 -16.01 2.23 21.42
C ALA A 112 -15.48 0.80 21.42
N GLU A 113 -16.39 -0.17 21.58
CA GLU A 113 -16.09 -1.61 21.57
C GLU A 113 -15.58 -2.09 20.20
N ARG A 114 -15.98 -1.39 19.14
CA ARG A 114 -15.40 -1.50 17.79
C ARG A 114 -15.33 -0.12 17.15
N VAL A 115 -14.15 0.25 16.68
CA VAL A 115 -13.95 1.42 15.81
C VAL A 115 -13.53 0.87 14.44
N PRO A 116 -14.22 1.21 13.33
CA PRO A 116 -13.72 0.88 12.01
C PRO A 116 -12.29 1.42 11.86
N ALA A 117 -11.32 0.60 11.44
CA ALA A 117 -9.98 1.14 11.22
C ALA A 117 -10.00 2.20 10.10
N GLY A 118 -9.19 3.25 10.24
CA GLY A 118 -9.36 4.51 9.51
C GLY A 118 -10.15 5.59 10.27
N LEU A 119 -11.10 5.21 11.14
CA LEU A 119 -11.77 6.17 12.05
C LEU A 119 -10.93 6.53 13.29
N LEU A 120 -9.94 5.71 13.64
CA LEU A 120 -8.94 6.03 14.68
C LEU A 120 -7.95 7.10 14.22
N GLY A 121 -8.01 7.52 12.95
CA GLY A 121 -7.15 8.56 12.39
C GLY A 121 -5.67 8.19 12.31
N LEU A 122 -5.31 6.90 12.42
CA LEU A 122 -3.95 6.38 12.34
C LEU A 122 -3.59 5.76 10.98
N GLY A 123 -4.61 5.36 10.19
CA GLY A 123 -4.45 4.74 8.88
C GLY A 123 -4.37 5.75 7.73
N PRO A 124 -4.25 5.28 6.48
CA PRO A 124 -4.15 6.15 5.31
C PRO A 124 -5.46 6.89 5.03
N ILE A 125 -5.34 8.16 4.63
CA ILE A 125 -6.46 9.01 4.21
C ILE A 125 -6.67 8.84 2.71
N ALA A 126 -7.87 8.42 2.30
CA ALA A 126 -8.22 8.25 0.89
C ALA A 126 -8.10 9.56 0.10
N PRO A 127 -7.65 9.53 -1.17
CA PRO A 127 -7.46 10.73 -1.98
C PRO A 127 -8.75 11.53 -2.20
N GLU A 128 -9.92 10.88 -2.16
CA GLU A 128 -11.23 11.50 -2.33
C GLU A 128 -11.73 12.24 -1.08
N ARG A 129 -11.04 12.11 0.06
CA ARG A 129 -11.43 12.79 1.30
C ARG A 129 -11.18 14.29 1.16
N ILE A 130 -12.11 15.08 1.69
CA ILE A 130 -12.10 16.57 1.64
C ILE A 130 -10.72 17.15 1.99
N ALA A 131 -10.04 16.63 3.00
CA ALA A 131 -8.71 17.10 3.41
C ALA A 131 -7.65 17.02 2.29
N ARG A 132 -7.67 15.96 1.48
CA ARG A 132 -6.77 15.78 0.32
C ARG A 132 -7.33 16.46 -0.92
N THR A 133 -8.62 16.32 -1.21
CA THR A 133 -9.26 16.97 -2.36
C THR A 133 -9.11 18.50 -2.33
N ALA A 134 -9.13 19.12 -1.14
CA ALA A 134 -8.91 20.56 -0.99
C ALA A 134 -7.51 21.01 -1.47
N MET A 135 -6.48 20.16 -1.36
CA MET A 135 -5.11 20.44 -1.80
C MET A 135 -4.97 20.50 -3.32
N LEU A 136 -5.95 19.97 -4.06
CA LEU A 136 -6.00 20.05 -5.52
C LEU A 136 -6.48 21.43 -6.01
N GLY A 137 -7.07 22.24 -5.13
CA GLY A 137 -7.59 23.56 -5.46
C GLY A 137 -8.53 23.53 -6.67
N ARG A 138 -8.26 24.36 -7.68
CA ARG A 138 -9.06 24.43 -8.91
C ARG A 138 -9.05 23.15 -9.75
N HIS A 139 -8.09 22.25 -9.54
CA HIS A 139 -7.94 21.01 -10.30
C HIS A 139 -8.83 19.88 -9.78
N ALA A 140 -9.43 20.04 -8.59
CA ALA A 140 -10.24 19.01 -7.94
C ALA A 140 -11.35 18.43 -8.83
N ALA A 141 -11.95 19.25 -9.70
CA ALA A 141 -13.05 18.83 -10.58
C ALA A 141 -12.62 17.93 -11.75
N THR A 142 -11.35 18.01 -12.18
CA THR A 142 -10.81 17.27 -13.34
C THR A 142 -9.71 16.29 -12.97
N TRP A 143 -9.33 16.25 -11.69
CA TRP A 143 -8.29 15.38 -11.18
C TRP A 143 -8.76 13.93 -11.09
N ASP A 144 -7.98 13.03 -11.69
CA ASP A 144 -8.16 11.59 -11.54
C ASP A 144 -6.99 11.01 -10.75
N HIS A 145 -7.25 10.59 -9.51
CA HIS A 145 -6.23 10.01 -8.63
C HIS A 145 -5.77 8.61 -9.07
N ARG A 146 -6.47 7.94 -9.99
CA ARG A 146 -6.07 6.64 -10.55
C ARG A 146 -5.25 6.78 -11.83
N ALA A 147 -5.45 7.87 -12.57
CA ALA A 147 -4.80 8.13 -13.84
C ALA A 147 -3.93 9.40 -13.83
N TRP A 148 -3.55 9.92 -12.66
CA TRP A 148 -2.77 11.15 -12.51
C TRP A 148 -1.44 11.11 -13.30
N ASN A 149 -0.89 9.93 -13.51
CA ASN A 149 0.38 9.71 -14.21
C ASN A 149 0.23 9.77 -15.74
N THR A 150 -0.98 9.70 -16.27
CA THR A 150 -1.27 9.69 -17.72
C THR A 150 -1.22 11.09 -18.34
N ARG A 151 -1.30 12.13 -17.51
CA ARG A 151 -1.26 13.54 -17.92
C ARG A 151 -0.16 14.28 -17.16
N PRO A 152 0.30 15.44 -17.69
CA PRO A 152 1.18 16.32 -16.94
C PRO A 152 0.57 16.72 -15.59
N LEU A 153 1.38 16.68 -14.54
CA LEU A 153 1.00 17.28 -13.26
C LEU A 153 0.78 18.79 -13.44
N PRO A 154 -0.30 19.36 -12.86
CA PRO A 154 -0.46 20.80 -12.81
C PRO A 154 0.69 21.44 -12.04
N GLU A 155 1.26 22.53 -12.56
CA GLU A 155 2.46 23.17 -11.99
C GLU A 155 2.22 23.72 -10.57
N ASP A 156 0.98 24.05 -10.22
CA ASP A 156 0.57 24.62 -8.94
C ASP A 156 -0.12 23.63 -8.00
N ILE A 157 -0.05 22.32 -8.27
CA ILE A 157 -0.60 21.32 -7.35
C ILE A 157 0.18 21.33 -6.03
N ASP A 158 -0.54 21.31 -4.90
CA ASP A 158 0.12 21.10 -3.61
C ASP A 158 0.55 19.63 -3.50
N GLY A 159 1.86 19.39 -3.57
CA GLY A 159 2.45 18.06 -3.45
C GLY A 159 2.15 17.34 -2.13
N ALA A 160 1.65 18.04 -1.10
CA ALA A 160 1.11 17.41 0.10
C ALA A 160 -0.09 16.49 -0.20
N PHE A 161 -0.77 16.67 -1.34
CA PHE A 161 -1.81 15.76 -1.81
C PHE A 161 -1.34 14.30 -1.85
N PHE A 162 -0.07 14.04 -2.14
CA PHE A 162 0.48 12.68 -2.25
C PHE A 162 0.84 12.03 -0.91
N ASN A 163 0.83 12.78 0.18
CA ASN A 163 0.93 12.22 1.52
C ASN A 163 -0.40 11.59 1.93
N ALA A 164 -0.37 10.33 2.36
CA ALA A 164 -1.54 9.59 2.80
C ALA A 164 -1.75 9.67 4.31
N ALA A 165 -0.70 9.95 5.10
CA ALA A 165 -0.83 10.13 6.54
C ALA A 165 -1.47 11.48 6.89
N SER A 166 -2.15 11.54 8.03
CA SER A 166 -2.57 12.82 8.62
C SER A 166 -1.34 13.68 8.97
N ALA A 167 -1.51 15.01 9.03
CA ALA A 167 -0.38 15.94 9.17
C ALA A 167 0.43 15.75 10.47
N ASP A 168 -0.22 15.27 11.54
CA ASP A 168 0.39 14.90 12.82
C ASP A 168 1.08 13.53 12.81
N GLN A 169 0.95 12.78 11.72
CA GLN A 169 1.62 11.50 11.43
C GLN A 169 2.69 11.61 10.34
N GLN A 170 3.11 12.83 10.00
CA GLN A 170 4.10 13.08 8.97
C GLN A 170 5.42 13.57 9.58
N LEU A 171 6.51 12.88 9.25
CA LEU A 171 7.88 13.26 9.62
C LEU A 171 8.53 14.07 8.50
N PRO A 172 9.45 15.00 8.80
CA PRO A 172 10.22 15.69 7.76
C PRO A 172 11.05 14.69 6.93
N ASP A 173 11.70 13.74 7.60
CA ASP A 173 12.47 12.66 7.01
C ASP A 173 12.38 11.41 7.88
N LEU A 174 12.59 10.26 7.24
CA LEU A 174 12.65 8.94 7.86
C LEU A 174 14.02 8.33 7.51
N ALA A 175 14.79 7.96 8.53
CA ALA A 175 16.07 7.26 8.43
C ALA A 175 15.89 5.77 8.14
N GLY A 176 14.78 5.16 8.59
CA GLY A 176 14.46 3.75 8.37
C GLY A 176 14.90 2.84 9.53
N ASP A 177 15.50 3.38 10.57
CA ASP A 177 15.94 2.66 11.77
C ASP A 177 15.36 3.27 13.06
N GLU A 178 14.31 4.09 12.96
CA GLU A 178 13.71 4.79 14.09
C GLU A 178 13.33 3.85 15.24
N PRO A 179 13.45 4.33 16.50
CA PRO A 179 12.82 3.64 17.61
C PRO A 179 11.29 3.71 17.44
N ILE A 180 10.67 2.54 17.46
CA ILE A 180 9.22 2.34 17.36
C ILE A 180 8.70 1.83 18.70
N VAL A 181 7.66 2.46 19.23
CA VAL A 181 6.88 1.95 20.36
C VAL A 181 5.42 1.85 19.98
N LEU A 182 4.84 0.67 20.19
CA LEU A 182 3.43 0.37 19.99
C LEU A 182 2.82 -0.03 21.32
N GLU A 183 1.88 0.75 21.84
CA GLU A 183 1.12 0.43 23.05
C GLU A 183 -0.33 0.13 22.67
N LEU A 184 -0.80 -1.05 23.10
CA LEU A 184 -2.12 -1.58 22.77
C LEU A 184 -2.38 -1.76 21.26
N LEU A 185 -1.33 -1.84 20.44
CA LEU A 185 -1.40 -1.96 18.98
C LEU A 185 -0.71 -3.24 18.47
N HIS A 186 -0.62 -4.28 19.30
CA HIS A 186 -0.07 -5.57 18.89
C HIS A 186 -0.80 -6.71 19.61
N PRO A 187 -1.16 -7.81 18.92
CA PRO A 187 -1.98 -8.88 19.50
C PRO A 187 -1.31 -9.58 20.69
N SER A 188 0.00 -9.78 20.62
CA SER A 188 0.76 -10.52 21.63
C SER A 188 1.48 -9.64 22.66
N HIS A 189 1.60 -8.33 22.40
CA HIS A 189 2.42 -7.42 23.19
C HIS A 189 1.61 -6.18 23.57
N THR A 190 1.28 -6.03 24.86
CA THR A 190 0.61 -4.83 25.36
C THR A 190 1.43 -3.57 25.11
N ARG A 191 2.77 -3.70 25.14
CA ARG A 191 3.72 -2.68 24.73
C ARG A 191 4.86 -3.36 23.99
N LEU A 192 5.04 -3.02 22.72
CA LEU A 192 6.15 -3.45 21.89
C LEU A 192 7.09 -2.28 21.68
N ALA A 193 8.35 -2.43 22.08
CA ALA A 193 9.41 -1.46 21.77
C ALA A 193 10.43 -2.14 20.85
N THR A 194 10.71 -1.52 19.70
CA THR A 194 11.56 -2.12 18.67
C THR A 194 12.29 -1.07 17.84
N ARG A 195 13.24 -1.49 17.01
CA ARG A 195 13.85 -0.76 15.91
C ARG A 195 13.90 -1.69 14.70
N LEU A 196 13.80 -1.14 13.49
CA LEU A 196 13.95 -1.93 12.27
C LEU A 196 15.44 -2.12 11.97
N SER A 197 15.84 -3.30 11.51
CA SER A 197 17.22 -3.55 11.06
C SER A 197 17.57 -2.60 9.92
N CYS A 198 18.76 -2.00 9.96
CA CYS A 198 19.16 -0.98 8.98
C CYS A 198 19.25 -1.59 7.57
N VAL A 199 18.56 -0.95 6.63
CA VAL A 199 18.59 -1.28 5.20
C VAL A 199 18.80 0.01 4.41
N VAL A 200 19.84 0.01 3.57
CA VAL A 200 20.19 1.14 2.72
C VAL A 200 20.07 0.71 1.25
N PRO A 201 18.90 0.94 0.61
CA PRO A 201 18.72 0.60 -0.78
C PRO A 201 19.40 1.65 -1.68
N ARG A 202 20.00 1.17 -2.78
CA ARG A 202 20.68 1.96 -3.80
C ARG A 202 20.11 1.61 -5.17
N ALA A 203 19.75 2.63 -5.94
CA ALA A 203 19.28 2.46 -7.32
C ALA A 203 20.37 2.91 -8.30
N LEU A 204 20.79 2.02 -9.19
CA LEU A 204 21.73 2.33 -10.27
C LEU A 204 20.98 2.37 -11.60
N VAL A 205 20.91 3.54 -12.20
CA VAL A 205 20.34 3.76 -13.53
C VAL A 205 21.39 3.44 -14.58
N GLN A 206 21.10 2.50 -15.45
CA GLN A 206 21.97 2.06 -16.54
C GLN A 206 21.31 2.38 -17.87
N ARG A 207 21.92 3.26 -18.66
CA ARG A 207 21.51 3.61 -20.02
C ARG A 207 22.57 3.12 -21.01
N ALA A 208 22.19 2.98 -22.27
CA ALA A 208 23.14 2.66 -23.33
C ALA A 208 24.22 3.75 -23.42
N ASN A 209 25.49 3.35 -23.52
CA ASN A 209 26.63 4.23 -23.75
C ASN A 209 26.88 5.32 -22.67
N THR A 210 26.32 5.16 -21.47
CA THR A 210 26.62 6.05 -20.32
C THR A 210 27.08 5.23 -19.12
N ALA A 211 27.97 5.81 -18.30
CA ALA A 211 28.32 5.21 -17.02
C ALA A 211 27.06 5.05 -16.14
N PRO A 212 26.94 3.97 -15.34
CA PRO A 212 25.86 3.82 -14.38
C PRO A 212 25.77 5.03 -13.44
N GLN A 213 24.57 5.58 -13.29
CA GLN A 213 24.31 6.72 -12.44
C GLN A 213 23.52 6.28 -11.21
N GLU A 214 23.98 6.63 -10.02
CA GLU A 214 23.18 6.39 -8.81
C GLU A 214 22.03 7.38 -8.72
N SER A 215 20.83 6.85 -8.48
CA SER A 215 19.64 7.60 -8.11
C SER A 215 19.39 7.45 -6.62
N ARG A 216 19.19 8.59 -5.94
CA ARG A 216 18.91 8.62 -4.50
C ARG A 216 17.49 8.11 -4.25
N LEU A 217 17.37 7.11 -3.39
CA LEU A 217 16.10 6.66 -2.85
C LEU A 217 15.91 7.26 -1.45
N ARG A 218 14.84 8.01 -1.22
CA ARG A 218 14.47 8.59 0.09
C ARG A 218 13.43 7.70 0.75
N CYS A 219 13.64 7.31 2.00
CA CYS A 219 12.61 6.65 2.79
C CYS A 219 11.51 7.67 3.11
N ASP A 220 10.28 7.39 2.68
CA ASP A 220 9.18 8.35 2.83
C ASP A 220 7.86 7.74 3.29
N THR A 221 7.82 6.44 3.59
CA THR A 221 6.63 5.78 4.11
C THR A 221 7.03 4.66 5.06
N LEU A 222 6.50 4.69 6.28
CA LEU A 222 6.45 3.58 7.22
C LEU A 222 4.99 3.18 7.42
N THR A 223 4.65 1.94 7.08
CA THR A 223 3.33 1.37 7.36
C THR A 223 3.48 0.24 8.38
N ILE A 224 2.68 0.27 9.43
CA ILE A 224 2.63 -0.76 10.47
C ILE A 224 1.29 -1.48 10.37
N ASP A 225 1.34 -2.76 10.05
CA ASP A 225 0.21 -3.68 10.15
C ASP A 225 0.24 -4.32 11.54
N ALA A 226 -0.49 -3.71 12.46
CA ALA A 226 -0.57 -4.08 13.87
C ALA A 226 -1.12 -5.50 14.08
N ASP A 227 -2.05 -5.93 13.23
CA ASP A 227 -2.71 -7.23 13.36
C ASP A 227 -1.80 -8.36 12.91
N ARG A 228 -1.09 -8.16 11.78
CA ARG A 228 -0.14 -9.13 11.22
C ARG A 228 1.24 -9.06 11.88
N GLY A 229 1.51 -8.03 12.67
CA GLY A 229 2.82 -7.82 13.29
C GLY A 229 3.90 -7.51 12.26
N LEU A 230 3.58 -6.71 11.24
CA LEU A 230 4.51 -6.33 10.18
C LEU A 230 4.75 -4.83 10.16
N ALA A 231 5.97 -4.44 9.77
CA ALA A 231 6.29 -3.08 9.38
C ALA A 231 6.83 -3.07 7.95
N MET A 232 6.46 -2.06 7.18
CA MET A 232 6.90 -1.91 5.80
C MET A 232 7.48 -0.52 5.59
N LEU A 233 8.70 -0.47 5.08
CA LEU A 233 9.35 0.77 4.66
C LEU A 233 9.33 0.88 3.14
N VAL A 234 9.07 2.09 2.64
CA VAL A 234 9.16 2.40 1.21
C VAL A 234 10.17 3.52 0.99
N TRP A 235 11.14 3.23 0.12
CA TRP A 235 12.05 4.23 -0.41
C TRP A 235 11.68 4.57 -1.84
N ARG A 236 11.63 5.87 -2.12
CA ARG A 236 11.22 6.40 -3.41
C ARG A 236 12.33 7.24 -4.03
N GLY A 237 12.55 7.04 -5.32
CA GLY A 237 13.41 7.88 -6.14
C GLY A 237 12.75 8.24 -7.46
N VAL A 238 13.25 9.29 -8.10
CA VAL A 238 12.77 9.74 -9.40
C VAL A 238 13.92 9.73 -10.39
N VAL A 239 13.70 9.08 -11.53
CA VAL A 239 14.63 9.06 -12.66
C VAL A 239 14.04 9.91 -13.77
N VAL A 240 14.74 10.97 -14.16
CA VAL A 240 14.34 11.81 -15.30
C VAL A 240 14.66 11.08 -16.59
N LEU A 241 13.70 11.11 -17.52
CA LEU A 241 13.76 10.45 -18.81
C LEU A 241 13.69 11.49 -19.94
N ALA A 242 14.45 11.25 -21.00
CA ALA A 242 14.36 12.00 -22.26
C ALA A 242 13.10 11.63 -23.05
N HIS A 243 12.65 10.37 -22.95
CA HIS A 243 11.48 9.85 -23.65
C HIS A 243 10.77 8.79 -22.78
N PRO A 244 9.42 8.63 -22.84
CA PRO A 244 8.70 7.63 -22.05
C PRO A 244 9.17 6.19 -22.31
N SER A 245 9.59 5.92 -23.54
CA SER A 245 10.15 4.63 -23.97
C SER A 245 11.67 4.61 -23.97
N GLU A 246 12.34 5.45 -23.18
CA GLU A 246 13.81 5.44 -23.08
C GLU A 246 14.32 4.05 -22.64
N ASP A 247 15.27 3.52 -23.40
CA ASP A 247 15.91 2.24 -23.13
C ASP A 247 16.88 2.36 -21.95
N GLY A 248 16.86 1.34 -21.10
CA GLY A 248 17.71 1.27 -19.93
C GLY A 248 17.06 0.47 -18.81
N ARG A 249 17.83 0.28 -17.74
CA ARG A 249 17.36 -0.44 -16.55
C ARG A 249 17.76 0.27 -15.27
N VAL A 250 16.89 0.23 -14.28
CA VAL A 250 17.19 0.64 -12.91
C VAL A 250 17.43 -0.62 -12.09
N VAL A 251 18.66 -0.78 -11.61
CA VAL A 251 19.10 -1.92 -10.81
C VAL A 251 19.08 -1.50 -9.35
N VAL A 252 18.23 -2.14 -8.54
CA VAL A 252 18.14 -1.89 -7.10
C VAL A 252 18.93 -2.94 -6.34
N THR A 253 19.81 -2.46 -5.46
CA THR A 253 20.60 -3.27 -4.52
C THR A 253 20.41 -2.72 -3.10
N ALA A 254 20.78 -3.45 -2.07
CA ALA A 254 20.71 -2.95 -0.70
C ALA A 254 21.88 -3.45 0.14
N ALA A 255 22.42 -2.57 0.98
CA ALA A 255 23.22 -2.98 2.13
C ALA A 255 22.26 -3.27 3.28
N ILE A 256 22.38 -4.45 3.89
CA ILE A 256 21.50 -4.92 4.96
C ILE A 256 22.38 -5.25 6.16
N ASP A 257 22.17 -4.55 7.27
CA ASP A 257 22.83 -4.88 8.52
C ASP A 257 22.10 -6.05 9.18
N ASP A 258 22.49 -7.27 8.80
CA ASP A 258 21.95 -8.47 9.41
C ASP A 258 22.68 -8.76 10.73
N GLU A 259 22.23 -8.13 11.81
CA GLU A 259 22.71 -8.44 13.16
C GLU A 259 22.38 -9.89 13.55
N SER A 260 21.35 -10.50 12.93
CA SER A 260 20.95 -11.90 13.07
C SER A 260 22.00 -12.89 12.53
N ALA A 261 22.84 -12.46 11.57
CA ALA A 261 23.91 -13.28 10.98
C ALA A 261 25.21 -13.29 11.81
N ARG A 262 25.37 -12.38 12.79
CA ARG A 262 26.58 -12.29 13.62
C ARG A 262 26.61 -13.29 14.79
N ALA A 263 25.56 -14.09 14.97
CA ALA A 263 25.48 -15.11 16.01
C ALA A 263 26.07 -16.49 15.60
N THR A 264 26.77 -16.58 14.46
CA THR A 264 27.45 -17.81 14.05
C THR A 264 28.86 -17.46 13.54
N PRO A 265 29.96 -17.92 14.17
CA PRO A 265 31.30 -17.63 13.68
C PRO A 265 31.57 -18.55 12.49
N SER A 266 31.35 -18.06 11.27
CA SER A 266 31.84 -18.72 10.06
C SER A 266 33.22 -18.17 9.72
N LEU A 267 34.23 -18.99 10.00
CA LEU A 267 35.64 -18.82 9.68
C LEU A 267 35.88 -18.93 8.17
N ILE A 268 35.61 -17.89 7.39
CA ILE A 268 36.24 -17.71 6.07
C ILE A 268 36.46 -16.21 5.83
N ALA A 269 37.68 -15.73 6.09
CA ALA A 269 38.11 -14.38 5.72
C ALA A 269 38.74 -14.41 4.32
N PRO A 270 38.35 -13.55 3.37
CA PRO A 270 39.21 -13.24 2.24
C PRO A 270 40.27 -12.21 2.68
N ALA A 271 41.53 -12.58 2.45
CA ALA A 271 42.71 -11.80 2.76
C ALA A 271 42.64 -10.38 2.17
N ARG A 272 42.67 -9.36 3.05
CA ARG A 272 43.06 -8.00 2.67
C ARG A 272 44.51 -7.79 3.06
N THR A 273 45.37 -7.75 2.03
CA THR A 273 46.70 -7.16 2.12
C THR A 273 46.56 -5.66 2.35
N CYS A 274 46.89 -5.19 3.55
CA CYS A 274 47.25 -3.80 3.79
C CYS A 274 48.73 -3.77 4.18
N ARG A 275 49.53 -3.09 3.35
CA ARG A 275 50.95 -2.86 3.57
C ARG A 275 51.15 -1.53 4.30
N VAL A 276 52.03 -1.61 5.30
CA VAL A 276 52.93 -0.59 5.86
C VAL A 276 52.34 0.44 6.83
N GLY A 277 52.83 0.33 8.06
CA GLY A 277 52.79 1.31 9.13
C GLY A 277 53.59 0.73 10.31
N ASP A 278 54.87 1.03 10.30
CA ASP A 278 55.94 0.63 11.23
C ASP A 278 55.60 0.82 12.72
N LEU A 279 56.09 -0.07 13.59
CA LEU A 279 56.60 0.16 14.96
C LEU A 279 56.76 -1.18 15.73
N GLY A 280 58.02 -1.55 16.02
CA GLY A 280 58.41 -2.05 17.35
C GLY A 280 58.41 -3.56 17.63
N ALA A 281 59.47 -4.23 17.20
CA ALA A 281 60.36 -5.17 17.93
C ALA A 281 59.85 -6.27 18.90
N GLU A 282 60.67 -7.33 18.91
CA GLU A 282 60.74 -8.51 19.81
C GLU A 282 59.65 -9.57 19.58
N GLY A 283 59.92 -10.86 19.39
CA GLY A 283 61.12 -11.69 19.42
C GLY A 283 60.64 -13.14 19.67
N GLY A 284 61.20 -14.14 19.00
CA GLY A 284 60.98 -15.56 19.35
C GLY A 284 60.62 -16.48 18.19
N GLU A 285 61.62 -17.19 17.70
CA GLU A 285 61.55 -18.40 16.87
C GLU A 285 60.92 -19.59 17.63
N ALA A 286 60.18 -20.44 16.90
CA ALA A 286 60.18 -21.92 16.94
C ALA A 286 58.93 -22.42 16.17
N ASP A 287 59.07 -22.92 14.95
CA ASP A 287 59.45 -24.29 14.55
C ASP A 287 58.35 -25.37 14.71
N ALA A 288 58.29 -26.20 13.66
CA ALA A 288 57.71 -27.55 13.54
C ALA A 288 56.17 -27.65 13.39
N SER A 289 55.61 -27.94 12.21
CA SER A 289 55.67 -29.18 11.38
C SER A 289 54.79 -30.34 11.88
N GLY A 290 53.93 -30.86 11.00
CA GLY A 290 53.11 -32.07 11.17
C GLY A 290 51.71 -31.84 10.59
N ASP A 291 51.48 -31.94 9.28
CA ASP A 291 51.45 -33.13 8.42
C ASP A 291 50.21 -34.05 8.62
N LEU A 292 49.25 -33.81 7.72
CA LEU A 292 48.41 -34.71 6.92
C LEU A 292 47.76 -36.00 7.46
N SER A 293 46.65 -36.27 6.76
CA SER A 293 45.92 -37.51 6.49
C SER A 293 44.81 -37.86 7.48
N GLU A 294 43.54 -37.62 7.09
CA GLU A 294 42.71 -38.51 6.25
C GLU A 294 42.46 -39.86 6.92
N GLN A 295 41.23 -40.07 7.37
CA GLN A 295 40.46 -41.22 6.93
C GLN A 295 38.97 -41.05 7.21
N SER A 296 38.23 -41.25 6.13
CA SER A 296 36.78 -41.38 6.01
C SER A 296 36.21 -42.47 6.91
N SER A 297 34.98 -42.26 7.38
CA SER A 297 33.93 -43.26 7.16
C SER A 297 32.56 -42.66 7.47
N GLU A 298 31.68 -42.82 6.49
CA GLU A 298 30.27 -42.52 6.50
C GLU A 298 29.56 -43.22 7.66
N GLU A 299 28.71 -42.47 8.36
CA GLU A 299 27.54 -43.07 9.01
C GLU A 299 26.32 -42.25 8.63
N VAL A 300 25.56 -42.81 7.69
CA VAL A 300 24.22 -42.37 7.30
C VAL A 300 23.31 -42.58 8.50
N ALA A 301 23.11 -41.53 9.28
CA ALA A 301 22.05 -41.45 10.27
C ALA A 301 20.91 -40.59 9.69
N THR A 302 19.94 -41.28 9.08
CA THR A 302 18.60 -40.78 8.79
C THR A 302 17.99 -40.23 10.08
N THR A 303 18.10 -38.92 10.31
CA THR A 303 17.40 -38.25 11.40
C THR A 303 16.02 -37.86 10.90
N THR A 304 15.08 -38.78 11.10
CA THR A 304 13.64 -38.51 11.09
C THR A 304 13.35 -37.43 12.12
N ILE A 305 13.03 -36.21 11.67
CA ILE A 305 12.55 -35.15 12.55
C ILE A 305 11.12 -35.52 12.99
N PRO A 306 10.83 -35.65 14.30
CA PRO A 306 9.48 -35.90 14.77
C PRO A 306 8.60 -34.67 14.53
N LEU A 307 7.59 -34.83 13.68
CA LEU A 307 6.48 -33.90 13.53
C LEU A 307 5.73 -33.80 14.87
N HIS A 308 6.00 -32.76 15.66
CA HIS A 308 5.19 -32.46 16.82
C HIS A 308 3.89 -31.80 16.37
N THR A 309 2.86 -32.62 16.21
CA THR A 309 1.46 -32.20 16.18
C THR A 309 1.05 -31.72 17.57
N GLN A 310 0.78 -30.42 17.75
CA GLN A 310 -0.10 -29.97 18.82
C GLN A 310 -1.46 -29.59 18.22
N ARG A 311 -2.37 -30.57 18.28
CA ARG A 311 -3.82 -30.39 18.28
C ARG A 311 -4.26 -30.49 19.73
N GLY A 312 -4.95 -29.47 20.23
CA GLY A 312 -5.43 -29.45 21.61
C GLY A 312 -6.18 -28.16 21.91
N ALA A 313 -7.28 -27.94 21.21
CA ALA A 313 -8.35 -27.06 21.69
C ALA A 313 -8.84 -27.57 23.05
N ASN A 314 -9.11 -26.67 23.99
CA ASN A 314 -9.87 -26.97 25.19
C ASN A 314 -10.85 -25.82 25.47
N PRO A 315 -11.97 -26.08 26.17
CA PRO A 315 -13.30 -25.85 25.64
C PRO A 315 -13.91 -24.55 26.16
N VAL A 316 -14.76 -23.93 25.34
CA VAL A 316 -15.71 -22.92 25.78
C VAL A 316 -16.83 -23.65 26.51
N LEU A 317 -17.01 -23.39 27.81
CA LEU A 317 -18.20 -23.81 28.54
C LEU A 317 -19.33 -22.80 28.31
N PRO A 318 -20.55 -23.25 27.95
CA PRO A 318 -21.72 -22.40 27.83
C PRO A 318 -22.36 -22.17 29.22
N PHE A 319 -22.61 -20.90 29.55
CA PHE A 319 -23.46 -20.55 30.68
C PHE A 319 -24.93 -20.74 30.28
N VAL A 320 -25.53 -21.83 30.75
CA VAL A 320 -26.98 -22.02 30.84
C VAL A 320 -27.40 -21.64 32.27
N PRO A 321 -28.44 -20.83 32.46
CA PRO A 321 -28.94 -20.51 33.81
C PRO A 321 -29.49 -21.77 34.48
N GLY A 322 -29.01 -22.01 35.70
CA GLY A 322 -29.31 -23.20 36.49
C GLY A 322 -30.78 -23.30 36.87
N SER A 323 -31.34 -24.48 36.58
CA SER A 323 -32.46 -25.08 37.30
C SER A 323 -32.00 -25.50 38.71
N PHE A 324 -32.75 -25.08 39.72
CA PHE A 324 -32.81 -25.76 41.01
C PHE A 324 -34.13 -26.52 41.09
N ASP A 325 -34.05 -27.83 41.31
CA ASP A 325 -35.15 -28.69 41.74
C ASP A 325 -35.44 -28.45 43.23
N ASP A 326 -36.71 -28.38 43.64
CA ASP A 326 -37.44 -29.54 44.18
C ASP A 326 -38.78 -29.14 44.88
N ALA A 327 -39.75 -30.04 44.77
CA ALA A 327 -40.86 -30.35 45.68
C ALA A 327 -42.01 -29.35 46.01
N SER A 328 -43.12 -29.54 45.28
CA SER A 328 -44.45 -29.97 45.77
C SER A 328 -45.40 -29.06 46.60
N VAL A 329 -46.68 -29.15 46.19
CA VAL A 329 -47.97 -28.97 46.94
C VAL A 329 -48.61 -27.58 47.01
N GLY A 330 -49.80 -27.45 46.39
CA GLY A 330 -51.02 -27.00 47.10
C GLY A 330 -51.63 -25.61 46.80
N SER A 331 -52.79 -25.67 46.12
CA SER A 331 -54.01 -24.82 46.21
C SER A 331 -53.98 -23.29 46.04
N ASP A 332 -54.86 -22.85 45.14
CA ASP A 332 -55.88 -21.79 45.29
C ASP A 332 -55.47 -20.44 45.90
N ASN A 333 -55.41 -19.39 45.06
CA ASN A 333 -56.44 -18.34 45.07
C ASN A 333 -56.19 -17.27 43.98
N GLU A 334 -57.21 -17.04 43.15
CA GLU A 334 -57.53 -15.73 42.57
C GLU A 334 -58.02 -14.76 43.69
N PRO A 335 -58.18 -13.42 43.52
CA PRO A 335 -58.67 -12.77 42.28
C PRO A 335 -58.23 -11.31 41.98
N HIS A 336 -58.76 -10.83 40.84
CA HIS A 336 -59.06 -9.43 40.41
C HIS A 336 -58.20 -8.76 39.32
N ALA A 337 -58.77 -8.77 38.11
CA ALA A 337 -58.59 -7.80 37.01
C ALA A 337 -59.48 -6.52 37.25
N PRO A 338 -59.45 -5.45 36.43
CA PRO A 338 -59.76 -5.41 34.97
C PRO A 338 -58.72 -4.63 34.14
N ARG A 339 -58.35 -4.94 32.88
CA ARG A 339 -59.03 -5.19 31.58
C ARG A 339 -59.49 -3.93 30.83
N ALA A 340 -58.85 -3.66 29.69
CA ALA A 340 -59.43 -3.18 28.41
C ALA A 340 -58.36 -3.39 27.29
N SER A 341 -58.45 -4.28 26.27
CA SER A 341 -59.44 -4.58 25.20
C SER A 341 -59.39 -3.53 24.07
N TRP A 342 -59.13 -3.77 22.77
CA TRP A 342 -59.59 -4.73 21.71
C TRP A 342 -58.68 -4.56 20.44
N PRO A 343 -58.89 -5.21 19.26
CA PRO A 343 -59.27 -6.60 18.95
C PRO A 343 -58.38 -7.27 17.88
N ALA A 344 -58.62 -8.56 17.67
CA ALA A 344 -58.24 -9.34 16.50
C ALA A 344 -59.47 -9.62 15.62
N ASP A 345 -59.27 -9.82 14.32
CA ASP A 345 -60.03 -10.71 13.43
C ASP A 345 -59.03 -11.24 12.37
N SER A 346 -58.83 -12.56 12.18
CA SER A 346 -59.62 -13.51 11.35
C SER A 346 -59.56 -13.12 9.86
N GLU A 347 -59.24 -13.92 8.84
CA GLU A 347 -59.20 -15.37 8.59
C GLU A 347 -58.51 -15.62 7.22
N GLU A 348 -58.39 -16.90 6.87
CA GLU A 348 -57.83 -17.61 5.70
C GLU A 348 -58.00 -16.99 4.29
N ASP A 349 -57.05 -17.23 3.37
CA ASP A 349 -57.21 -18.19 2.24
C ASP A 349 -55.99 -18.21 1.29
N ALA A 350 -55.81 -19.34 0.60
CA ALA A 350 -54.73 -19.65 -0.32
C ALA A 350 -54.79 -18.87 -1.66
N GLY A 351 -53.64 -18.62 -2.29
CA GLY A 351 -53.60 -18.01 -3.62
C GLY A 351 -52.20 -17.93 -4.24
N THR A 352 -51.80 -19.00 -4.93
CA THR A 352 -50.71 -19.07 -5.90
C THR A 352 -50.88 -17.98 -6.99
N GLY A 353 -49.83 -17.23 -7.32
CA GLY A 353 -49.93 -16.24 -8.40
C GLY A 353 -48.67 -15.42 -8.64
N THR A 354 -47.72 -16.00 -9.37
CA THR A 354 -46.63 -15.31 -10.08
C THR A 354 -47.16 -14.15 -10.92
N THR A 355 -46.49 -12.98 -10.94
CA THR A 355 -46.28 -12.15 -12.14
C THR A 355 -45.15 -11.13 -11.94
N PHE A 356 -44.36 -11.01 -12.99
CA PHE A 356 -43.14 -10.26 -13.26
C PHE A 356 -43.31 -8.72 -13.35
N LEU A 357 -42.24 -8.00 -12.92
CA LEU A 357 -41.58 -6.78 -13.46
C LEU A 357 -42.44 -5.55 -13.86
N PRO A 358 -41.87 -4.40 -14.27
CA PRO A 358 -40.65 -3.66 -13.89
C PRO A 358 -41.02 -2.24 -13.38
N TYR A 359 -40.08 -1.42 -12.88
CA TYR A 359 -40.29 0.04 -12.92
C TYR A 359 -39.00 0.79 -13.23
N ALA A 360 -39.00 1.39 -14.42
CA ALA A 360 -38.32 2.62 -14.73
C ALA A 360 -39.18 3.80 -14.23
N ASP A 361 -38.52 4.91 -13.92
CA ASP A 361 -39.08 6.25 -13.72
C ASP A 361 -40.07 6.47 -12.56
N VAL A 362 -39.51 6.85 -11.42
CA VAL A 362 -40.13 7.83 -10.52
C VAL A 362 -39.09 8.92 -10.24
N GLN A 363 -39.34 10.12 -10.77
CA GLN A 363 -38.64 11.33 -10.32
C GLN A 363 -38.94 11.53 -8.83
N PRO A 364 -37.94 11.74 -7.96
CA PRO A 364 -38.24 12.27 -6.64
C PRO A 364 -38.57 13.76 -6.80
N THR A 365 -39.86 14.09 -6.70
CA THR A 365 -40.30 15.43 -6.34
C THR A 365 -39.65 15.78 -5.01
N LEU A 366 -38.67 16.68 -5.06
CA LEU A 366 -38.14 17.36 -3.89
C LEU A 366 -39.27 18.18 -3.27
N GLU A 367 -39.85 17.71 -2.17
CA GLU A 367 -40.52 18.63 -1.26
C GLU A 367 -39.46 19.48 -0.55
N PRO A 368 -39.61 20.80 -0.50
CA PRO A 368 -38.62 21.69 0.08
C PRO A 368 -38.57 21.49 1.60
N VAL A 369 -37.43 20.98 2.08
CA VAL A 369 -37.09 21.01 3.51
C VAL A 369 -37.05 22.47 3.96
N MET A 370 -37.97 22.82 4.85
CA MET A 370 -38.06 24.13 5.49
C MET A 370 -36.81 24.41 6.36
N PRO A 371 -36.35 25.67 6.47
CA PRO A 371 -35.16 26.02 7.24
C PRO A 371 -35.37 25.79 8.74
N PHE A 372 -34.35 25.25 9.40
CA PHE A 372 -34.28 25.15 10.87
C PHE A 372 -34.49 26.52 11.51
N ARG A 373 -35.50 26.62 12.37
CA ARG A 373 -35.82 27.81 13.16
C ARG A 373 -34.87 27.87 14.36
N GLN A 374 -34.07 28.92 14.44
CA GLN A 374 -33.32 29.27 15.65
C GLN A 374 -34.31 29.56 16.79
N GLU A 375 -34.27 28.78 17.86
CA GLU A 375 -34.94 29.13 19.12
C GLU A 375 -34.03 30.01 19.96
N SER A 376 -34.48 31.24 20.24
CA SER A 376 -33.89 32.12 21.26
C SER A 376 -34.19 31.57 22.66
N PRO A 377 -33.23 31.59 23.61
CA PRO A 377 -33.46 31.06 24.94
C PRO A 377 -34.47 31.93 25.73
N ARG A 378 -35.48 31.27 26.30
CA ARG A 378 -36.41 31.86 27.28
C ARG A 378 -35.77 31.85 28.66
N ALA A 379 -35.81 32.99 29.34
CA ALA A 379 -35.37 33.18 30.72
C ALA A 379 -36.12 32.22 31.68
N THR A 380 -35.39 31.61 32.61
CA THR A 380 -35.96 30.92 33.78
C THR A 380 -35.25 31.44 35.03
N GLU A 381 -36.06 31.73 36.05
CA GLU A 381 -35.72 32.39 37.32
C GLU A 381 -34.65 31.69 38.17
N ALA A 382 -33.93 32.51 38.92
CA ALA A 382 -32.87 32.13 39.86
C ALA A 382 -33.42 31.74 41.25
N PRO A 383 -32.82 30.75 41.96
CA PRO A 383 -33.07 30.55 43.38
C PRO A 383 -32.26 31.50 44.28
N ALA A 384 -32.86 31.84 45.43
CA ALA A 384 -32.44 32.83 46.42
C ALA A 384 -31.25 32.40 47.32
N PRO A 385 -30.60 33.33 48.07
CA PRO A 385 -29.23 33.21 48.54
C PRO A 385 -29.08 32.73 50.01
N LEU A 386 -27.89 32.23 50.35
CA LEU A 386 -27.45 31.98 51.74
C LEU A 386 -26.24 32.89 52.09
N PRO A 387 -26.01 33.17 53.39
CA PRO A 387 -25.68 34.51 53.87
C PRO A 387 -24.18 34.84 53.93
N ASP A 388 -23.97 36.15 54.05
CA ASP A 388 -22.77 36.94 53.89
C ASP A 388 -21.93 37.07 55.18
N ARG A 389 -20.61 37.20 54.98
CA ARG A 389 -19.60 37.92 55.81
C ARG A 389 -19.17 37.29 57.15
N HIS A 390 -17.93 37.40 57.64
CA HIS A 390 -16.77 38.29 57.44
C HIS A 390 -15.49 37.41 57.55
N GLU A 391 -14.36 37.68 56.92
CA GLU A 391 -13.41 38.74 57.28
C GLU A 391 -12.46 39.08 56.11
N ARG A 392 -12.11 40.36 56.05
CA ARG A 392 -11.19 40.94 55.08
C ARG A 392 -9.76 40.80 55.60
N SER A 393 -8.86 40.29 54.78
CA SER A 393 -7.46 40.70 54.83
C SER A 393 -7.00 41.01 53.40
N ALA A 394 -6.64 42.26 53.18
CA ALA A 394 -6.10 42.74 51.93
C ALA A 394 -4.66 42.22 51.78
N LEU A 395 -4.39 41.53 50.67
CA LEU A 395 -3.04 41.35 50.14
C LEU A 395 -3.07 41.67 48.65
N GLU A 396 -2.08 42.46 48.25
CA GLU A 396 -1.90 43.16 46.98
C GLU A 396 -1.87 42.24 45.74
N PRO A 397 -2.11 42.78 44.53
CA PRO A 397 -1.95 42.01 43.29
C PRO A 397 -0.51 41.53 43.15
N ILE A 398 -0.32 40.22 42.96
CA ILE A 398 0.98 39.65 42.59
C ILE A 398 1.34 40.19 41.21
N ALA A 399 2.27 41.14 41.18
CA ALA A 399 2.98 41.52 39.98
C ALA A 399 3.75 40.31 39.45
N HIS A 400 3.62 40.06 38.15
CA HIS A 400 4.45 39.08 37.46
C HIS A 400 5.93 39.47 37.60
N ALA A 401 6.70 38.69 38.37
CA ALA A 401 8.14 38.83 38.40
C ALA A 401 8.71 38.35 37.04
N GLN A 402 9.32 39.26 36.29
CA GLN A 402 10.30 38.90 35.27
C GLN A 402 11.46 38.20 35.97
N LEU A 403 11.67 36.92 35.66
CA LEU A 403 12.90 36.22 36.01
C LEU A 403 14.00 36.66 35.05
N ASP A 404 14.71 37.73 35.42
CA ASP A 404 16.07 37.99 34.94
C ASP A 404 17.01 37.05 35.69
N VAL A 405 17.39 35.94 35.06
CA VAL A 405 18.51 35.09 35.51
C VAL A 405 19.67 35.31 34.54
N PRO A 406 20.79 35.92 34.95
CA PRO A 406 21.98 35.98 34.12
C PRO A 406 22.62 34.58 34.00
N PRO A 407 23.10 34.17 32.81
CA PRO A 407 23.77 32.89 32.65
C PRO A 407 25.13 32.87 33.37
N PRO A 408 25.59 31.70 33.87
CA PRO A 408 26.85 31.57 34.57
C PRO A 408 28.05 31.79 33.65
N ALA A 409 29.01 32.58 34.13
CA ALA A 409 30.30 32.78 33.48
C ALA A 409 31.13 31.48 33.49
N MET A 410 31.31 30.88 32.32
CA MET A 410 32.41 29.95 32.07
C MET A 410 33.53 30.70 31.38
N VAL A 411 34.64 30.87 32.10
CA VAL A 411 35.91 31.37 31.58
C VAL A 411 36.55 30.25 30.76
N LEU A 412 36.60 30.44 29.44
CA LEU A 412 37.44 29.68 28.51
C LEU A 412 38.63 30.58 28.17
N ASP A 413 39.77 30.30 28.79
CA ASP A 413 41.05 30.87 28.39
C ASP A 413 41.52 30.11 27.14
N VAL A 414 41.17 30.64 25.96
CA VAL A 414 41.54 30.09 24.65
C VAL A 414 42.42 31.11 23.93
N PRO A 415 43.64 30.74 23.51
CA PRO A 415 44.58 31.67 22.90
C PRO A 415 44.08 32.19 21.54
N PRO A 416 44.45 33.42 21.15
CA PRO A 416 43.95 34.05 19.93
C PRO A 416 44.38 33.26 18.68
N PRO A 417 43.45 32.94 17.76
CA PRO A 417 43.79 32.26 16.53
C PRO A 417 44.60 33.18 15.60
N ALA A 418 45.64 32.59 15.01
CA ALA A 418 46.45 33.22 13.98
C ALA A 418 45.58 33.72 12.81
N MET A 419 45.96 34.88 12.27
CA MET A 419 45.36 35.52 11.11
C MET A 419 45.19 34.52 9.96
N VAL A 420 43.95 34.17 9.65
CA VAL A 420 43.58 33.52 8.40
C VAL A 420 43.04 34.62 7.49
N GLU A 421 43.71 34.79 6.34
CA GLU A 421 43.38 35.76 5.31
C GLU A 421 41.90 35.73 4.92
N GLU A 422 41.31 36.91 4.92
CA GLU A 422 39.97 37.21 4.43
C GLU A 422 39.93 36.97 2.91
N ILE A 423 39.38 35.84 2.47
CA ILE A 423 39.12 35.57 1.06
C ILE A 423 38.03 36.54 0.59
N ARG A 424 38.48 37.58 -0.10
CA ARG A 424 37.68 38.61 -0.76
C ARG A 424 36.78 37.97 -1.84
N PRO A 425 35.57 38.49 -2.12
CA PRO A 425 34.71 37.94 -3.17
C PRO A 425 35.39 38.11 -4.53
N THR A 426 35.58 37.02 -5.27
CA THR A 426 36.08 37.05 -6.65
C THR A 426 35.04 37.71 -7.54
N GLU A 427 35.36 38.90 -8.03
CA GLU A 427 34.59 39.63 -9.03
C GLU A 427 34.44 38.84 -10.33
N ALA A 428 33.26 38.98 -10.93
CA ALA A 428 32.92 38.46 -12.24
C ALA A 428 33.91 38.96 -13.29
N ARG A 429 34.54 38.01 -14.00
CA ARG A 429 35.42 38.33 -15.13
C ARG A 429 34.55 38.77 -16.30
N VAL A 430 34.46 40.09 -16.49
CA VAL A 430 33.94 40.73 -17.71
C VAL A 430 34.91 40.39 -18.85
N VAL A 431 34.40 39.76 -19.91
CA VAL A 431 35.13 39.59 -21.17
C VAL A 431 34.94 40.88 -21.96
N GLU A 432 36.04 41.59 -22.23
CA GLU A 432 36.04 42.81 -23.04
C GLU A 432 35.66 42.50 -24.50
N GLU A 433 34.78 43.32 -25.06
CA GLU A 433 34.44 43.34 -26.49
C GLU A 433 35.61 43.91 -27.32
N PRO A 434 35.92 43.35 -28.50
CA PRO A 434 36.93 43.92 -29.39
C PRO A 434 36.43 45.23 -30.05
N PRO A 435 37.34 46.16 -30.40
CA PRO A 435 37.00 47.52 -30.76
C PRO A 435 36.35 47.64 -32.15
N MET A 436 35.28 48.43 -32.20
CA MET A 436 34.65 48.92 -33.42
C MET A 436 35.59 49.85 -34.22
N ILE A 437 35.84 49.50 -35.49
CA ILE A 437 36.31 50.43 -36.51
C ILE A 437 35.13 50.71 -37.45
N GLY A 438 34.73 51.98 -37.54
CA GLY A 438 33.68 52.48 -38.46
C GLY A 438 34.21 52.79 -39.88
N PRO A 439 33.52 53.66 -40.65
CA PRO A 439 32.53 53.23 -41.63
C PRO A 439 32.86 53.62 -43.10
N LEU A 440 32.00 53.14 -44.02
CA LEU A 440 31.72 53.56 -45.41
C LEU A 440 32.30 52.74 -46.59
N ALA A 441 31.32 52.25 -47.37
CA ALA A 441 31.22 52.26 -48.83
C ALA A 441 32.10 51.32 -49.69
N GLY A 442 31.38 50.46 -50.43
CA GLY A 442 31.58 50.36 -51.88
C GLY A 442 32.07 49.03 -52.43
N VAL A 443 31.20 48.46 -53.28
CA VAL A 443 31.49 47.84 -54.58
C VAL A 443 31.13 46.36 -54.69
N ALA A 444 30.23 46.12 -55.64
CA ALA A 444 29.77 44.85 -56.14
C ALA A 444 30.90 43.98 -56.72
N ALA A 445 30.74 42.66 -56.66
CA ALA A 445 30.57 41.81 -57.84
C ALA A 445 30.93 40.34 -57.59
N ALA A 446 30.25 39.50 -58.36
CA ALA A 446 30.71 38.22 -58.91
C ALA A 446 30.66 36.97 -58.04
N VAL A 447 29.63 36.16 -58.33
CA VAL A 447 29.69 34.70 -58.32
C VAL A 447 30.80 34.24 -59.26
N PRO A 448 31.62 33.26 -58.85
CA PRO A 448 31.89 32.17 -59.77
C PRO A 448 31.75 30.79 -59.11
N ALA A 449 31.19 29.88 -59.90
CA ALA A 449 31.20 28.45 -59.66
C ALA A 449 32.61 27.85 -59.85
N SER A 450 32.77 26.65 -59.29
CA SER A 450 33.67 25.54 -59.65
C SER A 450 34.62 25.13 -58.52
N GLU A 451 34.40 23.92 -58.01
CA GLU A 451 35.27 23.20 -57.06
C GLU A 451 36.65 22.86 -57.66
N PRO A 452 37.62 22.50 -56.80
CA PRO A 452 38.06 21.11 -56.89
C PRO A 452 38.36 20.43 -55.54
N GLY A 453 37.82 19.22 -55.40
CA GLY A 453 38.54 18.03 -54.91
C GLY A 453 38.95 17.98 -53.44
N VAL A 454 38.04 17.48 -52.58
CA VAL A 454 38.43 16.84 -51.31
C VAL A 454 38.19 15.34 -51.42
N VAL A 455 39.27 14.57 -51.28
CA VAL A 455 39.26 13.11 -51.18
C VAL A 455 38.53 12.73 -49.88
N VAL A 456 37.33 12.17 -50.02
CA VAL A 456 36.59 11.56 -48.91
C VAL A 456 37.15 10.16 -48.72
N ALA A 457 37.82 9.93 -47.60
CA ALA A 457 38.17 8.58 -47.17
C ALA A 457 36.89 7.76 -46.94
N GLU A 458 36.79 6.61 -47.59
CA GLU A 458 35.69 5.65 -47.46
C GLU A 458 35.49 5.28 -45.98
N ARG A 459 34.27 5.48 -45.49
CA ARG A 459 33.81 4.86 -44.25
C ARG A 459 33.65 3.36 -44.51
N PRO A 460 34.14 2.49 -43.60
CA PRO A 460 33.91 1.05 -43.73
C PRO A 460 32.41 0.79 -43.62
N THR A 461 31.85 0.19 -44.66
CA THR A 461 30.51 -0.40 -44.66
C THR A 461 30.50 -1.57 -43.71
N PHE A 462 29.79 -1.44 -42.59
CA PHE A 462 29.37 -2.60 -41.82
C PHE A 462 28.17 -3.21 -42.54
N ASP A 463 28.34 -4.43 -43.04
CA ASP A 463 27.22 -5.27 -43.44
C ASP A 463 26.33 -5.48 -42.23
N VAL A 464 25.15 -4.87 -42.26
CA VAL A 464 24.07 -5.14 -41.32
C VAL A 464 23.51 -6.51 -41.71
N PRO A 465 23.63 -7.55 -40.88
CA PRO A 465 22.93 -8.80 -41.15
C PRO A 465 21.44 -8.49 -41.19
N ALA A 466 20.77 -9.01 -42.22
CA ALA A 466 19.35 -8.80 -42.46
C ALA A 466 18.55 -8.99 -41.17
N THR A 467 17.91 -7.90 -40.72
CA THR A 467 16.97 -7.87 -39.61
C THR A 467 15.95 -8.99 -39.81
N GLU A 468 15.92 -9.94 -38.89
CA GLU A 468 14.83 -10.90 -38.78
C GLU A 468 13.52 -10.11 -38.71
N PRO A 469 12.47 -10.50 -39.45
CA PRO A 469 11.22 -9.75 -39.48
C PRO A 469 10.69 -9.63 -38.05
N GLU A 470 10.36 -8.40 -37.63
CA GLU A 470 9.70 -8.15 -36.35
C GLU A 470 8.47 -9.08 -36.24
N PRO A 471 8.30 -9.80 -35.11
CA PRO A 471 7.18 -10.70 -34.96
C PRO A 471 5.89 -9.89 -35.07
N ALA A 472 5.01 -10.30 -35.96
CA ALA A 472 3.73 -9.66 -36.19
C ALA A 472 2.97 -9.45 -34.87
N GLU A 473 2.45 -8.25 -34.64
CA GLU A 473 1.59 -7.95 -33.49
C GLU A 473 0.37 -8.86 -33.50
N VAL A 474 0.36 -9.90 -32.66
CA VAL A 474 -0.77 -10.83 -32.54
C VAL A 474 -1.90 -10.11 -31.81
N GLU A 475 -2.96 -9.72 -32.54
CA GLU A 475 -4.18 -9.19 -31.96
C GLU A 475 -5.08 -10.33 -31.46
N LEU A 476 -5.29 -10.39 -30.14
CA LEU A 476 -6.17 -11.37 -29.51
C LEU A 476 -7.61 -10.86 -29.50
N SER A 477 -8.56 -11.75 -29.77
CA SER A 477 -9.97 -11.49 -29.46
C SER A 477 -10.21 -11.44 -27.94
N ILE A 478 -11.28 -10.76 -27.52
CA ILE A 478 -11.66 -10.68 -26.09
C ILE A 478 -11.85 -12.06 -25.45
N GLY A 479 -12.36 -13.03 -26.20
CA GLY A 479 -12.56 -14.41 -25.73
C GLY A 479 -11.23 -15.15 -25.54
N GLN A 480 -10.28 -14.98 -26.46
CA GLN A 480 -8.93 -15.55 -26.32
C GLN A 480 -8.20 -14.92 -25.13
N CYS A 481 -8.27 -13.59 -24.99
CA CYS A 481 -7.69 -12.88 -23.85
C CYS A 481 -8.27 -13.40 -22.51
N ALA A 482 -9.59 -13.56 -22.42
CA ALA A 482 -10.23 -14.09 -21.22
C ALA A 482 -9.83 -15.54 -20.91
N ALA A 483 -9.74 -16.39 -21.94
CA ALA A 483 -9.34 -17.80 -21.76
C ALA A 483 -7.88 -17.93 -21.29
N ILE A 484 -6.97 -17.14 -21.85
CA ILE A 484 -5.55 -17.14 -21.44
C ILE A 484 -5.42 -16.57 -20.03
N ALA A 485 -6.15 -15.50 -19.69
CA ALA A 485 -6.17 -14.94 -18.34
C ALA A 485 -6.68 -15.95 -17.30
N ALA A 486 -7.71 -16.74 -17.64
CA ALA A 486 -8.21 -17.82 -16.78
C ALA A 486 -7.16 -18.93 -16.58
N GLU A 487 -6.42 -19.30 -17.63
CA GLU A 487 -5.38 -20.31 -17.57
C GLU A 487 -4.17 -19.88 -16.72
N ILE A 488 -3.74 -18.62 -16.85
CA ILE A 488 -2.71 -18.02 -16.01
C ILE A 488 -3.17 -17.99 -14.55
N ALA A 489 -4.40 -17.52 -14.30
CA ALA A 489 -4.95 -17.40 -12.95
C ALA A 489 -5.14 -18.74 -12.24
N GLU A 490 -5.51 -19.79 -12.96
CA GLU A 490 -5.68 -21.14 -12.42
C GLU A 490 -4.35 -21.80 -12.01
N GLY A 491 -3.21 -21.21 -12.39
CA GLY A 491 -1.88 -21.64 -11.93
C GLY A 491 -1.48 -23.06 -12.36
N ARG A 492 -2.11 -23.59 -13.42
CA ARG A 492 -1.87 -24.96 -13.92
C ARG A 492 -0.52 -25.15 -14.60
N ALA A 493 0.05 -24.05 -15.09
CA ALA A 493 1.40 -24.00 -15.64
C ALA A 493 2.03 -22.64 -15.28
N GLU A 494 3.36 -22.58 -15.33
CA GLU A 494 4.09 -21.33 -15.21
C GLU A 494 3.64 -20.35 -16.29
N ARG A 495 3.38 -19.09 -15.92
CA ARG A 495 2.87 -18.05 -16.81
C ARG A 495 3.61 -18.00 -18.15
N ALA A 496 4.95 -18.09 -18.11
CA ALA A 496 5.79 -18.10 -19.31
C ALA A 496 5.43 -19.24 -20.28
N ARG A 497 5.17 -20.46 -19.77
CA ARG A 497 4.76 -21.61 -20.58
C ARG A 497 3.34 -21.47 -21.13
N VAL A 498 2.44 -20.86 -20.38
CA VAL A 498 1.09 -20.56 -20.87
C VAL A 498 1.18 -19.61 -22.06
N LEU A 499 1.93 -18.51 -21.92
CA LEU A 499 2.09 -17.55 -23.01
C LEU A 499 2.80 -18.16 -24.24
N GLU A 500 3.85 -18.96 -24.03
CA GLU A 500 4.52 -19.70 -25.10
C GLU A 500 3.58 -20.65 -25.85
N ALA A 501 2.72 -21.38 -25.13
CA ALA A 501 1.73 -22.29 -25.73
C ALA A 501 0.68 -21.58 -26.61
N HIS A 502 0.47 -20.28 -26.38
CA HIS A 502 -0.40 -19.42 -27.20
C HIS A 502 0.39 -18.59 -28.22
N GLU A 503 1.67 -18.87 -28.43
CA GLU A 503 2.57 -18.14 -29.35
C GLU A 503 2.68 -16.64 -29.01
N LEU A 504 2.60 -16.30 -27.72
CA LEU A 504 2.61 -14.93 -27.23
C LEU A 504 3.86 -14.63 -26.41
N GLY A 505 4.44 -13.45 -26.65
CA GLY A 505 5.43 -12.85 -25.75
C GLY A 505 4.76 -12.11 -24.58
N GLU A 506 5.51 -11.93 -23.49
CA GLU A 506 5.04 -11.20 -22.29
C GLU A 506 4.64 -9.75 -22.58
N ARG A 507 5.27 -9.12 -23.58
CA ARG A 507 4.92 -7.77 -24.04
C ARG A 507 3.59 -7.74 -24.80
N THR A 508 3.44 -8.61 -25.80
CA THR A 508 2.24 -8.73 -26.62
C THR A 508 1.01 -9.11 -25.77
N TRP A 509 1.21 -9.98 -24.78
CA TRP A 509 0.17 -10.30 -23.79
C TRP A 509 -0.26 -9.04 -23.01
N ARG A 510 0.69 -8.29 -22.43
CA ARG A 510 0.40 -7.07 -21.66
C ARG A 510 -0.33 -6.00 -22.49
N GLU A 511 0.04 -5.85 -23.76
CA GLU A 511 -0.61 -4.90 -24.67
C GLU A 511 -2.06 -5.31 -24.98
N ASN A 512 -2.30 -6.59 -25.28
CA ASN A 512 -3.66 -7.12 -25.50
C ASN A 512 -4.53 -7.06 -24.24
N GLU A 513 -3.98 -7.45 -23.09
CA GLU A 513 -4.66 -7.42 -21.80
C GLU A 513 -5.08 -5.98 -21.44
N ARG A 514 -4.16 -5.02 -21.55
CA ARG A 514 -4.44 -3.60 -21.32
C ARG A 514 -5.50 -3.08 -22.29
N ARG A 515 -5.41 -3.40 -23.58
CA ARG A 515 -6.37 -2.95 -24.61
C ARG A 515 -7.80 -3.40 -24.27
N TRP A 516 -7.99 -4.67 -23.92
CA TRP A 516 -9.32 -5.17 -23.57
C TRP A 516 -9.81 -4.65 -22.22
N GLN A 517 -8.94 -4.44 -21.23
CA GLN A 517 -9.32 -3.80 -19.97
C GLN A 517 -9.83 -2.36 -20.19
N VAL A 518 -9.14 -1.58 -21.02
CA VAL A 518 -9.57 -0.21 -21.38
C VAL A 518 -10.90 -0.25 -22.13
N ALA A 519 -11.04 -1.11 -23.14
CA ALA A 519 -12.29 -1.22 -23.92
C ALA A 519 -13.50 -1.62 -23.04
N ILE A 520 -13.30 -2.53 -22.08
CA ILE A 520 -14.33 -2.92 -21.12
C ILE A 520 -14.72 -1.74 -20.20
N ALA A 521 -13.75 -0.96 -19.74
CA ALA A 521 -13.99 0.20 -18.88
C ALA A 521 -14.71 1.34 -19.63
N GLU A 522 -14.29 1.64 -20.85
CA GLU A 522 -14.96 2.61 -21.72
C GLU A 522 -16.41 2.21 -22.01
N GLU A 523 -16.65 0.94 -22.36
CA GLU A 523 -18.00 0.45 -22.60
C GLU A 523 -18.88 0.58 -21.33
N ALA A 524 -18.32 0.25 -20.16
CA ALA A 524 -19.02 0.40 -18.89
C ALA A 524 -19.40 1.87 -18.60
N GLY A 525 -18.55 2.83 -18.97
CA GLY A 525 -18.84 4.26 -18.87
C GLY A 525 -20.02 4.72 -19.74
N THR A 526 -20.32 3.99 -20.83
CA THR A 526 -21.48 4.24 -21.70
C THR A 526 -22.75 3.48 -21.28
N GLY A 527 -22.71 2.74 -20.17
CA GLY A 527 -23.82 1.91 -19.68
C GLY A 527 -24.02 0.59 -20.44
N LYS A 528 -23.14 0.27 -21.40
CA LYS A 528 -23.14 -1.00 -22.13
C LYS A 528 -22.32 -2.06 -21.36
N GLN A 529 -22.60 -3.33 -21.61
CA GLN A 529 -21.95 -4.46 -20.93
C GLN A 529 -21.67 -5.67 -21.84
N ALA A 530 -21.70 -5.49 -23.17
CA ALA A 530 -21.46 -6.55 -24.13
C ALA A 530 -20.04 -7.13 -24.03
N LEU A 531 -19.00 -6.27 -23.98
CA LEU A 531 -17.61 -6.68 -23.87
C LEU A 531 -17.34 -7.40 -22.55
N ARG A 532 -17.80 -6.82 -21.42
CA ARG A 532 -17.64 -7.48 -20.10
C ARG A 532 -18.31 -8.84 -20.05
N ARG A 533 -19.50 -8.97 -20.65
CA ARG A 533 -20.21 -10.26 -20.74
C ARG A 533 -19.45 -11.27 -21.60
N ALA A 534 -18.91 -10.86 -22.74
CA ALA A 534 -18.11 -11.74 -23.59
C ALA A 534 -16.84 -12.23 -22.87
N TYR A 535 -16.19 -11.33 -22.12
CA TYR A 535 -15.03 -11.67 -21.29
C TYR A 535 -15.39 -12.66 -20.18
N ASP A 536 -16.40 -12.34 -19.35
CA ASP A 536 -16.81 -13.20 -18.23
C ASP A 536 -17.26 -14.59 -18.72
N ALA A 537 -18.00 -14.64 -19.83
CA ALA A 537 -18.44 -15.90 -20.45
C ALA A 537 -17.27 -16.80 -20.86
N ALA A 538 -16.30 -16.24 -21.59
CA ALA A 538 -15.14 -16.98 -22.07
C ALA A 538 -14.20 -17.40 -20.91
N TYR A 539 -14.06 -16.54 -19.90
CA TYR A 539 -13.30 -16.84 -18.69
C TYR A 539 -13.90 -18.02 -17.92
N VAL A 540 -15.21 -17.98 -17.65
CA VAL A 540 -15.90 -19.06 -16.94
C VAL A 540 -15.92 -20.35 -17.78
N ALA A 541 -16.14 -20.27 -19.08
CA ALA A 541 -16.08 -21.43 -19.97
C ALA A 541 -14.72 -22.14 -19.92
N ARG A 542 -13.62 -21.38 -19.82
CA ARG A 542 -12.28 -21.96 -19.68
C ARG A 542 -12.09 -22.68 -18.35
N ILE A 543 -12.60 -22.12 -17.25
CA ILE A 543 -12.59 -22.79 -15.94
C ILE A 543 -13.44 -24.07 -15.98
N GLU A 544 -14.63 -24.00 -16.58
CA GLU A 544 -15.51 -25.16 -16.72
C GLU A 544 -14.87 -26.26 -17.59
N ALA A 545 -14.07 -25.91 -18.60
CA ALA A 545 -13.29 -26.88 -19.38
C ALA A 545 -12.21 -27.59 -18.55
N PHE A 546 -11.68 -26.92 -17.52
CA PHE A 546 -10.60 -27.40 -16.68
C PHE A 546 -11.04 -28.29 -15.53
N ARG A 547 -12.22 -28.04 -14.95
CA ARG A 547 -12.71 -28.75 -13.75
C ARG A 547 -14.02 -29.50 -13.99
N GLY A 548 -14.76 -29.17 -15.05
CA GLY A 548 -16.17 -29.51 -15.24
C GLY A 548 -17.11 -28.32 -14.99
N PRO A 549 -18.38 -28.42 -15.42
CA PRO A 549 -19.35 -27.34 -15.34
C PRO A 549 -19.60 -26.92 -13.89
N ILE A 550 -19.79 -25.63 -13.63
CA ILE A 550 -20.26 -25.15 -12.34
C ILE A 550 -21.74 -25.50 -12.21
N THR A 551 -22.10 -26.19 -11.13
CA THR A 551 -23.50 -26.53 -10.85
C THR A 551 -24.19 -25.39 -10.11
N MET A 552 -25.52 -25.35 -10.15
CA MET A 552 -26.30 -24.36 -9.42
C MET A 552 -25.99 -24.37 -7.92
N GLU A 553 -25.82 -25.55 -7.33
CA GLU A 553 -25.52 -25.71 -5.91
C GLU A 553 -24.14 -25.16 -5.54
N GLU A 554 -23.13 -25.40 -6.38
CA GLU A 554 -21.79 -24.84 -6.19
C GLU A 554 -21.81 -23.32 -6.34
N TYR A 555 -22.52 -22.79 -7.33
CA TYR A 555 -22.71 -21.35 -7.48
C TYR A 555 -23.38 -20.73 -6.25
N MET A 556 -24.46 -21.33 -5.74
CA MET A 556 -25.14 -20.83 -4.54
C MET A 556 -24.25 -20.91 -3.29
N ARG A 557 -23.35 -21.90 -3.18
CA ARG A 557 -22.33 -21.93 -2.13
C ARG A 557 -21.35 -20.75 -2.23
N ILE A 558 -20.95 -20.35 -3.44
CA ILE A 558 -20.13 -19.15 -3.65
C ILE A 558 -20.90 -17.89 -3.21
N VAL A 559 -22.17 -17.75 -3.58
CA VAL A 559 -23.02 -16.61 -3.19
C VAL A 559 -23.18 -16.52 -1.67
N VAL A 560 -23.48 -17.63 -0.98
CA VAL A 560 -23.58 -17.67 0.49
C VAL A 560 -22.22 -17.39 1.14
N GLY A 561 -21.13 -17.86 0.54
CA GLY A 561 -19.77 -17.52 0.95
C GLY A 561 -19.54 -16.01 0.91
N LEU A 562 -19.95 -15.34 -0.17
CA LEU A 562 -19.86 -13.89 -0.32
C LEU A 562 -20.68 -13.14 0.74
N GLU A 563 -21.94 -13.55 0.97
CA GLU A 563 -22.80 -12.97 2.02
C GLU A 563 -22.16 -13.06 3.42
N ARG A 564 -21.40 -14.12 3.69
CA ARG A 564 -20.78 -14.39 5.00
C ARG A 564 -19.32 -13.91 5.11
N GLY A 565 -18.78 -13.24 4.10
CA GLY A 565 -17.36 -12.83 4.07
C GLY A 565 -16.38 -14.01 3.99
N ARG A 566 -16.80 -15.14 3.42
CA ARG A 566 -16.02 -16.38 3.25
C ARG A 566 -16.01 -16.88 1.79
N ALA A 567 -16.08 -15.97 0.83
CA ALA A 567 -16.09 -16.31 -0.59
C ALA A 567 -14.85 -17.11 -1.01
N GLU A 568 -13.67 -16.77 -0.47
CA GLU A 568 -12.42 -17.47 -0.77
C GLU A 568 -12.48 -18.94 -0.34
N ALA A 569 -12.96 -19.22 0.88
CA ALA A 569 -13.12 -20.59 1.36
C ALA A 569 -14.11 -21.40 0.50
N ALA A 570 -15.15 -20.75 -0.03
CA ALA A 570 -16.09 -21.38 -0.95
C ALA A 570 -15.44 -21.72 -2.31
N LEU A 571 -14.57 -20.84 -2.83
CA LEU A 571 -13.81 -21.10 -4.06
C LEU A 571 -12.73 -22.18 -3.85
N ASP A 572 -12.01 -22.14 -2.74
CA ASP A 572 -11.00 -23.14 -2.37
C ASP A 572 -11.63 -24.54 -2.28
N ALA A 573 -12.82 -24.66 -1.69
CA ALA A 573 -13.57 -25.90 -1.64
C ALA A 573 -13.96 -26.45 -3.03
N LEU A 574 -14.12 -25.55 -4.01
CA LEU A 574 -14.41 -25.89 -5.41
C LEU A 574 -13.17 -26.04 -6.27
N ARG A 575 -11.97 -25.81 -5.69
CA ARG A 575 -10.67 -25.77 -6.38
C ARG A 575 -10.66 -24.77 -7.53
N ILE A 576 -11.23 -23.60 -7.30
CA ILE A 576 -11.26 -22.47 -8.24
C ILE A 576 -10.40 -21.36 -7.66
N GLN A 577 -9.55 -20.74 -8.48
CA GLN A 577 -8.67 -19.66 -8.00
C GLN A 577 -9.44 -18.35 -7.78
N ARG A 578 -8.98 -17.56 -6.80
CA ARG A 578 -9.63 -16.31 -6.37
C ARG A 578 -9.97 -15.31 -7.49
N PRO A 579 -9.13 -15.10 -8.53
CA PRO A 579 -9.43 -14.17 -9.62
C PRO A 579 -10.73 -14.50 -10.38
N ALA A 580 -11.21 -15.74 -10.29
CA ALA A 580 -12.45 -16.17 -10.94
C ALA A 580 -13.74 -15.73 -10.24
N LEU A 581 -13.66 -15.24 -8.99
CA LEU A 581 -14.84 -14.92 -8.18
C LEU A 581 -15.82 -14.02 -8.94
N MET A 582 -15.34 -12.86 -9.39
CA MET A 582 -16.19 -11.86 -10.02
C MET A 582 -16.68 -12.24 -11.42
N PRO A 583 -15.84 -12.82 -12.31
CA PRO A 583 -16.32 -13.42 -13.56
C PRO A 583 -17.45 -14.44 -13.34
N ILE A 584 -17.30 -15.34 -12.36
CA ILE A 584 -18.32 -16.36 -12.05
C ILE A 584 -19.60 -15.69 -11.55
N VAL A 585 -19.51 -14.81 -10.56
CA VAL A 585 -20.69 -14.14 -9.98
C VAL A 585 -21.44 -13.35 -11.05
N ARG A 586 -20.76 -12.55 -11.88
CA ARG A 586 -21.42 -11.76 -12.92
C ARG A 586 -22.06 -12.62 -14.01
N TRP A 587 -21.34 -13.63 -14.48
CA TRP A 587 -21.84 -14.56 -15.50
C TRP A 587 -23.07 -15.34 -15.01
N TRP A 588 -22.98 -15.94 -13.82
CA TRP A 588 -24.04 -16.76 -13.26
C TRP A 588 -25.25 -15.98 -12.79
N THR A 589 -25.08 -14.80 -12.18
CA THR A 589 -26.20 -13.91 -11.83
C THR A 589 -27.08 -13.65 -13.05
N LYS A 590 -26.45 -13.32 -14.18
CA LYS A 590 -27.17 -13.05 -15.40
C LYS A 590 -27.78 -14.30 -16.02
N ARG A 591 -27.02 -15.40 -16.08
CA ARG A 591 -27.48 -16.69 -16.63
C ARG A 591 -28.72 -17.23 -15.90
N VAL A 592 -28.75 -17.10 -14.58
CA VAL A 592 -29.92 -17.48 -13.75
C VAL A 592 -31.11 -16.58 -14.05
N ALA A 593 -30.90 -15.28 -14.25
CA ALA A 593 -31.98 -14.34 -14.59
C ALA A 593 -32.58 -14.58 -15.98
N GLU A 594 -31.79 -15.09 -16.94
CA GLU A 594 -32.23 -15.35 -18.32
C GLU A 594 -32.90 -16.73 -18.51
N ASP A 595 -32.58 -17.73 -17.68
CA ASP A 595 -33.15 -19.08 -17.75
C ASP A 595 -34.22 -19.30 -16.66
N THR A 596 -35.49 -19.30 -17.08
CA THR A 596 -36.65 -19.48 -16.19
C THR A 596 -36.56 -20.76 -15.34
N LYS A 597 -36.06 -21.87 -15.90
CA LYS A 597 -35.95 -23.14 -15.15
C LYS A 597 -34.85 -23.08 -14.09
N MET A 598 -33.79 -22.30 -14.33
CA MET A 598 -32.75 -22.05 -13.33
C MET A 598 -33.23 -21.08 -12.25
N ALA A 599 -33.97 -20.03 -12.63
CA ALA A 599 -34.57 -19.09 -11.70
C ALA A 599 -35.53 -19.79 -10.73
N ASP A 600 -36.36 -20.72 -11.20
CA ASP A 600 -37.30 -21.48 -10.36
C ASP A 600 -36.58 -22.38 -9.33
N LYS A 601 -35.41 -22.92 -9.68
CA LYS A 601 -34.61 -23.81 -8.81
C LYS A 601 -33.66 -23.08 -7.86
N ALA A 602 -33.36 -21.81 -8.14
CA ALA A 602 -32.40 -21.03 -7.37
C ALA A 602 -32.74 -20.88 -5.88
N PRO A 603 -34.00 -20.63 -5.45
CA PRO A 603 -34.34 -20.51 -4.04
C PRO A 603 -34.12 -21.80 -3.24
N ASP A 604 -34.39 -22.96 -3.84
CA ASP A 604 -34.15 -24.27 -3.21
C ASP A 604 -32.66 -24.56 -3.04
N ALA A 605 -31.87 -24.31 -4.09
CA ALA A 605 -30.41 -24.45 -4.03
C ALA A 605 -29.78 -23.50 -3.01
N LEU A 606 -30.28 -22.25 -2.92
CA LEU A 606 -29.83 -21.26 -1.92
C LEU A 606 -30.17 -21.71 -0.49
N ARG A 607 -31.38 -22.23 -0.26
CA ARG A 607 -31.75 -22.82 1.03
C ARG A 607 -30.86 -24.00 1.42
N GLY A 608 -30.50 -24.85 0.46
CA GLY A 608 -29.55 -25.94 0.67
C GLY A 608 -28.16 -25.44 1.04
N ALA A 609 -27.64 -24.47 0.29
CA ALA A 609 -26.32 -23.88 0.53
C ALA A 609 -26.19 -23.14 1.87
N ARG A 610 -27.29 -22.62 2.44
CA ARG A 610 -27.27 -21.98 3.76
C ARG A 610 -27.23 -22.96 4.94
N LYS A 611 -27.66 -24.21 4.72
CA LYS A 611 -27.71 -25.28 5.73
C LYS A 611 -26.40 -26.06 5.84
N GLY A 612 -25.62 -26.12 4.75
CA GLY A 612 -24.22 -26.56 4.76
C GLY A 612 -23.30 -25.43 5.21
#